data_AF-A0A1R1BAD5-F1
#
_entry.id   AF-A0A1R1BAD5-F1
#
_cell.length_a   1.000
_cell.length_b   1.000
_cell.length_c   1.000
_cell.angle_alpha   90.00
_cell.angle_beta   90.00
_cell.angle_gamma   90.00
#
_symmetry.space_group_name_H-M   'P 1'
#
loop_
_entity.id
_entity.type
_entity.pdbx_description
1 polymer ?
#
loop_
_entity_poly.entity_id
_entity_poly.type
_entity_poly.pdbx_seq_one_letter_code
_entity_poly.pdbx_strand_id
1 'polypeptide(L)'
;MESKTKRSKFIVKGRLSIPVNMVVFHTETSEAALAYVSDKLNNRTLNGLDGDIYTSDGSSLPIIAPECEIEWFDATEENTIKI
;
A
#
# COMPACT_ATOMS: atom_id res chain seq x y z
N MET A 1 -37.79 30.34 0.23
CA MET A 1 -37.55 29.25 -0.73
C MET A 1 -36.20 28.66 -0.39
N GLU A 2 -36.16 27.55 0.35
CA GLU A 2 -34.90 26.91 0.74
C GLU A 2 -34.31 26.18 -0.47
N SER A 3 -33.11 26.59 -0.88
CA SER A 3 -32.34 25.90 -1.91
C SER A 3 -31.95 24.52 -1.40
N LYS A 4 -32.60 23.47 -1.90
CA LYS A 4 -32.18 22.08 -1.66
C LYS A 4 -30.85 21.86 -2.37
N THR A 5 -29.75 21.89 -1.63
CA THR A 5 -28.42 21.60 -2.17
C THR A 5 -28.38 20.13 -2.59
N LYS A 6 -28.32 19.87 -3.90
CA LYS A 6 -28.13 18.53 -4.44
C LYS A 6 -26.73 18.05 -4.06
N ARG A 7 -26.62 16.94 -3.31
CA ARG A 7 -25.34 16.32 -2.98
C ARG A 7 -25.01 15.27 -4.04
N SER A 8 -23.85 15.41 -4.66
CA SER A 8 -23.30 14.42 -5.60
C SER A 8 -22.43 13.40 -4.86
N LYS A 9 -22.44 12.15 -5.32
CA LYS A 9 -21.58 11.09 -4.78
C LYS A 9 -20.29 11.05 -5.60
N PHE A 10 -19.15 11.01 -4.94
CA PHE A 10 -17.84 10.92 -5.59
C PHE A 10 -17.12 9.66 -5.13
N ILE A 11 -16.41 9.02 -6.05
CA ILE A 11 -15.44 7.97 -5.77
C ILE A 11 -14.05 8.62 -5.83
N VAL A 12 -13.32 8.60 -4.71
CA VAL A 12 -11.98 9.19 -4.61
C VAL A 12 -10.95 8.06 -4.64
N LYS A 13 -9.90 8.21 -5.44
CA LYS A 13 -8.80 7.25 -5.55
C LYS A 13 -7.54 7.87 -5.00
N GLY A 14 -6.80 7.08 -4.23
CA GLY A 14 -5.50 7.46 -3.69
C GLY A 14 -4.54 6.28 -3.71
N ARG A 15 -3.26 6.60 -3.62
CA ARG A 15 -2.16 5.66 -3.47
C ARG A 15 -1.66 5.76 -2.05
N LEU A 16 -1.77 4.67 -1.30
CA LEU A 16 -1.14 4.54 0.00
C LEU A 16 0.32 4.11 -0.22
N SER A 17 1.26 4.93 0.23
CA SER A 17 2.69 4.62 0.25
C SER A 17 3.08 4.25 1.68
N ILE A 18 3.53 3.01 1.86
CA ILE A 18 3.98 2.49 3.15
C ILE A 18 5.50 2.30 3.03
N PRO A 19 6.33 3.13 3.68
CA PRO A 19 7.76 2.85 3.76
C PRO A 19 7.96 1.63 4.65
N VAL A 20 8.66 0.63 4.12
CA VAL A 20 8.91 -0.64 4.82
C VAL A 20 10.39 -0.72 5.17
N ASN A 21 10.70 -0.72 6.46
CA ASN A 21 12.04 -0.98 6.95
C ASN A 21 12.17 -2.47 7.28
N MET A 22 13.24 -3.10 6.78
CA MET A 22 13.58 -4.49 7.05
C MET A 22 15.02 -4.61 7.55
N VAL A 23 15.23 -5.49 8.53
CA VAL A 23 16.57 -5.81 9.02
C VAL A 23 17.15 -6.97 8.21
N VAL A 24 18.31 -6.76 7.58
CA VAL A 24 18.98 -7.76 6.74
C VAL A 24 20.35 -8.07 7.34
N PHE A 25 20.56 -9.33 7.73
CA PHE A 25 21.79 -9.78 8.41
C PHE A 25 22.80 -10.49 7.48
N HIS A 26 22.52 -10.57 6.18
CA HIS A 26 23.21 -11.51 5.28
C HIS A 26 24.07 -10.86 4.19
N THR A 27 24.36 -9.55 4.29
CA THR A 27 24.95 -8.79 3.17
C THR A 27 26.06 -7.84 3.62
N GLU A 28 27.13 -7.75 2.83
CA GLU A 28 28.30 -6.90 3.10
C GLU A 28 28.14 -5.46 2.59
N THR A 29 27.18 -5.19 1.70
CA THR A 29 26.92 -3.87 1.11
C THR A 29 25.43 -3.52 1.05
N SER A 30 25.11 -2.24 0.91
CA SER A 30 23.75 -1.72 0.73
C SER A 30 23.07 -2.24 -0.53
N GLU A 31 23.81 -2.35 -1.63
CA GLU A 31 23.30 -2.82 -2.91
C GLU A 31 22.91 -4.30 -2.83
N ALA A 32 23.72 -5.11 -2.14
CA ALA A 32 23.41 -6.52 -1.92
C ALA A 32 22.18 -6.70 -1.01
N ALA A 33 22.03 -5.86 0.02
CA ALA A 33 20.85 -5.84 0.88
C ALA A 33 19.58 -5.52 0.08
N LEU A 34 19.64 -4.51 -0.79
CA LEU A 34 18.53 -4.12 -1.67
C LEU A 34 18.19 -5.23 -2.68
N ALA A 35 19.19 -5.83 -3.32
CA ALA A 35 18.99 -6.94 -4.24
C ALA A 35 18.34 -8.14 -3.56
N TYR A 36 18.77 -8.47 -2.33
CA TYR A 36 18.18 -9.53 -1.52
C TYR A 36 16.70 -9.26 -1.22
N VAL A 37 16.36 -8.07 -0.70
CA VAL A 37 14.96 -7.71 -0.40
C VAL A 37 14.11 -7.68 -1.67
N SER A 38 14.66 -7.15 -2.77
CA SER A 38 14.01 -7.15 -4.08
C SER A 38 13.69 -8.57 -4.57
N ASP A 39 14.64 -9.51 -4.48
CA ASP A 39 14.40 -10.92 -4.83
C ASP A 39 13.30 -11.54 -3.93
N LYS A 40 13.36 -11.29 -2.62
CA LYS A 40 12.39 -11.85 -1.67
C LYS A 40 10.97 -11.32 -1.87
N LEU A 41 10.81 -10.03 -2.20
CA LEU A 41 9.49 -9.41 -2.29
C LEU A 41 8.92 -9.43 -3.71
N ASN A 42 9.73 -9.24 -4.75
CA ASN A 42 9.22 -9.16 -6.12
C ASN A 42 8.90 -10.53 -6.72
N ASN A 43 9.57 -11.60 -6.26
CA ASN A 43 9.33 -12.96 -6.76
C ASN A 43 8.30 -13.73 -5.92
N ARG A 44 7.63 -13.08 -4.95
CA ARG A 44 6.65 -13.70 -4.07
C ARG A 44 5.36 -12.91 -4.04
N THR A 45 4.23 -13.63 -3.98
CA THR A 45 2.93 -13.01 -3.73
C THR A 45 2.83 -12.63 -2.26
N LEU A 46 2.61 -11.34 -1.99
CA LEU A 46 2.30 -10.83 -0.66
C LEU A 46 0.84 -11.13 -0.35
N ASN A 47 0.59 -11.88 0.74
CA ASN A 47 -0.77 -12.28 1.10
C ASN A 47 -1.44 -11.33 2.10
N GLY A 48 -0.65 -10.54 2.83
CA GLY A 48 -1.16 -9.58 3.81
C GLY A 48 -0.05 -8.70 4.40
N LEU A 49 -0.46 -7.56 4.93
CA LEU A 49 0.37 -6.59 5.66
C LEU A 49 -0.28 -6.37 7.02
N ASP A 50 0.24 -6.99 8.08
CA ASP A 50 -0.25 -6.81 9.45
C ASP A 50 0.92 -6.92 10.44
N GLY A 51 1.61 -5.79 10.69
CA GLY A 51 2.87 -5.73 11.44
C GLY A 51 4.06 -6.42 10.75
N ASP A 52 3.80 -7.51 10.02
CA ASP A 52 4.71 -8.32 9.24
C ASP A 52 4.14 -8.54 7.83
N ILE A 53 5.02 -8.81 6.85
CA ILE A 53 4.67 -9.34 5.53
C ILE A 53 4.58 -10.85 5.63
N TYR A 54 3.46 -11.42 5.20
CA TYR A 54 3.30 -12.87 5.05
C TYR A 54 3.35 -13.26 3.56
N THR A 55 4.21 -14.21 3.24
CA THR A 55 4.38 -14.73 1.86
C THR A 55 3.63 -16.04 1.65
N SER A 56 3.43 -16.43 0.39
CA SER A 56 2.71 -17.67 0.01
C SER A 56 3.37 -18.97 0.46
N ASP A 57 4.67 -18.95 0.78
CA ASP A 57 5.39 -20.10 1.35
C ASP A 57 5.32 -20.16 2.89
N GLY A 58 4.54 -19.28 3.52
CA GLY A 58 4.35 -19.26 4.97
C GLY A 58 5.47 -18.58 5.76
N SER A 59 6.45 -17.97 5.10
CA SER A 59 7.46 -17.15 5.78
C SER A 59 6.91 -15.78 6.17
N SER A 60 7.43 -15.20 7.25
CA SER A 60 7.12 -13.83 7.68
C SER A 60 8.37 -12.94 7.69
N LEU A 61 8.17 -11.67 7.35
CA LEU A 61 9.20 -10.63 7.38
C LEU A 61 8.69 -9.46 8.25
N PRO A 62 9.39 -9.10 9.34
CA PRO A 62 8.91 -8.05 10.23
C PRO A 62 8.96 -6.68 9.55
N ILE A 63 7.89 -5.90 9.69
CA ILE A 63 7.82 -4.53 9.16
C ILE A 63 7.84 -3.52 10.31
N ILE A 64 8.71 -2.53 10.19
CA ILE A 64 8.61 -1.30 10.95
C ILE A 64 8.23 -0.19 9.97
N ALA A 65 6.98 0.28 10.02
CA ALA A 65 6.43 1.30 9.13
C ALA A 65 6.20 2.63 9.87
N PRO A 66 7.24 3.47 10.04
CA PRO A 66 7.04 4.85 10.44
C PRO A 66 6.43 5.64 9.27
N GLU A 67 5.50 6.56 9.55
CA GLU A 67 5.08 7.61 8.61
C GLU A 67 4.49 7.11 7.26
N CYS A 68 3.26 6.60 7.28
CA CYS A 68 2.51 6.32 6.06
C CYS A 68 1.94 7.60 5.45
N GLU A 69 2.00 7.72 4.12
CA GLU A 69 1.38 8.82 3.37
C GLU A 69 0.35 8.30 2.38
N ILE A 70 -0.71 9.09 2.14
CA ILE A 70 -1.70 8.81 1.10
C ILE A 70 -1.71 9.97 0.12
N GLU A 71 -1.40 9.68 -1.14
CA GLU A 71 -1.50 10.62 -2.25
C GLU A 71 -2.83 10.41 -2.97
N TRP A 72 -3.72 11.40 -2.95
CA TRP A 72 -5.00 11.37 -3.67
C TRP A 72 -4.81 11.93 -5.07
N PHE A 73 -5.23 11.20 -6.11
CA PHE A 73 -4.94 11.58 -7.50
C PHE A 73 -6.17 11.60 -8.41
N ASP A 74 -7.34 11.13 -7.97
CA ASP A 74 -8.56 11.14 -8.79
C ASP A 74 -9.82 11.23 -7.92
N ALA A 75 -10.84 11.91 -8.44
CA ALA A 75 -12.18 11.97 -7.89
C ALA A 75 -13.19 11.94 -9.02
N THR A 76 -13.92 10.84 -9.17
CA THR A 76 -14.94 10.67 -10.21
C THR A 76 -16.33 10.83 -9.59
N GLU A 77 -17.17 11.71 -10.15
CA GLU A 77 -18.57 11.79 -9.76
C GLU A 77 -19.30 10.52 -10.23
N GLU A 78 -19.91 9.81 -9.29
CA GLU A 78 -20.77 8.68 -9.62
C GLU A 78 -22.09 9.27 -10.14
N ASN A 79 -22.25 9.31 -11.46
CA ASN A 79 -23.54 9.58 -12.08
C ASN A 79 -24.52 8.55 -11.53
N THR A 80 -25.43 9.01 -10.67
CA THR A 80 -26.50 8.21 -10.06
C THR A 80 -26.97 7.12 -11.03
N ILE A 81 -26.54 5.87 -10.83
CA ILE A 81 -27.18 4.75 -11.51
C ILE A 81 -28.58 4.75 -10.93
N LYS A 82 -29.56 5.14 -11.74
CA LYS A 82 -30.95 4.89 -11.42
C LYS A 82 -31.10 3.37 -11.40
N ILE A 83 -31.05 2.79 -10.20
CA ILE A 83 -31.59 1.46 -9.95
C ILE A 83 -33.10 1.57 -10.09
#